data_AF-A0A3C0W9M3-F1
#
_entry.id   AF-A0A3C0W9M3-F1
#
_cell.length_a   1.000
_cell.length_b   1.000
_cell.length_c   1.000
_cell.angle_alpha   90.00
_cell.angle_beta   90.00
_cell.angle_gamma   90.00
#
_symmetry.space_group_name_H-M   'P 1'
#
loop_
_entity.id
_entity.type
_entity.pdbx_description
1 polymer ?
#
loop_
_entity_poly.entity_id
_entity_poly.type
_entity_poly.pdbx_seq_one_letter_code
_entity_poly.pdbx_strand_id
1 'polypeptide(L)'
;MKKFLAMALALLMVCVMLPVTAMAEDANYCTIEGITEVDGTTLKHFDTLTAAAKAWRESKGVATSGNTFGSNNLGGSVDSVEWVISGEVATGDGEGVIGNNGAGQSILGVGYFTPSVTFGNIKVTGVNGAKITKTGNSYLVSAPGQNVVYENITFVDTVRIDSNPANLTFKNCKFEAGLRMPHSADDANVIVENCTFTGNESSGYAIFVQGTMASMKINGNTISTCQRGINVQAGNNAVVTIDGNTIKNVTGKNDNGNTYGAAIQMTSAKSFTITNNTISDVAVNAFHIFSSCAAESITIKDNYIAADYLIWNDANLSQEKIISAGNTLDIKYSGKAMTKTGVIESSTTINGTMVEHPIIIYTPVSSPVFLSGANQTVAPGSAATFRIDKEFSELQSVAVDGVTLDKSNYKAWSGSTYVEL
;
A
#
# COMPACT_ATOMS: atom_id res chain seq x y z
N MET A 1 35.34 -47.89 -21.56
CA MET A 1 34.07 -47.13 -21.35
C MET A 1 34.02 -46.40 -20.02
N LYS A 2 34.09 -47.07 -18.86
CA LYS A 2 33.97 -46.40 -17.53
C LYS A 2 35.00 -45.27 -17.29
N LYS A 3 36.26 -45.44 -17.72
CA LYS A 3 37.30 -44.40 -17.59
C LYS A 3 37.11 -43.19 -18.51
N PHE A 4 36.55 -43.41 -19.71
CA PHE A 4 36.20 -42.32 -20.64
C PHE A 4 35.01 -41.52 -20.14
N LEU A 5 34.01 -42.20 -19.57
CA LEU A 5 32.83 -41.56 -18.99
C LEU A 5 33.21 -40.71 -17.76
N ALA A 6 34.11 -41.20 -16.92
CA ALA A 6 34.63 -40.44 -15.78
C ALA A 6 35.42 -39.18 -16.22
N MET A 7 36.20 -39.28 -17.30
CA MET A 7 36.97 -38.14 -17.82
C MET A 7 36.07 -37.10 -18.51
N ALA A 8 35.03 -37.54 -19.23
CA ALA A 8 34.01 -36.66 -19.78
C ALA A 8 33.20 -35.96 -18.67
N LEU A 9 32.88 -36.66 -17.58
CA LEU A 9 32.17 -36.09 -16.44
C LEU A 9 33.04 -35.10 -15.65
N ALA A 10 34.34 -35.37 -15.51
CA ALA A 10 35.29 -34.43 -14.92
C ALA A 10 35.48 -33.17 -15.78
N LEU A 11 35.55 -33.32 -17.11
CA LEU A 11 35.62 -32.19 -18.04
C LEU A 11 34.31 -31.37 -18.01
N LEU A 12 33.16 -32.04 -17.93
CA LEU A 12 31.86 -31.38 -17.76
C LEU A 12 31.82 -30.61 -16.44
N MET A 13 32.24 -31.22 -15.32
CA MET A 13 32.29 -30.53 -14.02
C MET A 13 33.27 -29.35 -14.01
N VAL A 14 34.41 -29.44 -14.71
CA VAL A 14 35.32 -28.29 -14.91
C VAL A 14 34.67 -27.22 -15.78
N CYS A 15 33.91 -27.58 -16.83
CA CYS A 15 33.14 -26.61 -17.63
C CYS A 15 31.96 -25.97 -16.87
N VAL A 16 31.40 -26.65 -15.86
CA VAL A 16 30.34 -26.11 -14.98
C VAL A 16 30.94 -25.31 -13.80
N MET A 17 32.22 -25.54 -13.46
CA MET A 17 32.96 -24.82 -12.42
C MET A 17 33.86 -23.69 -12.96
N LEU A 18 34.06 -23.59 -14.28
CA LEU A 18 34.48 -22.32 -14.87
C LEU A 18 33.41 -21.31 -14.45
N PRO A 19 33.77 -20.21 -13.77
CA PRO A 19 32.78 -19.19 -13.54
C PRO A 19 32.25 -18.82 -14.92
N VAL A 20 30.93 -18.77 -15.05
CA VAL A 20 30.29 -18.04 -16.14
C VAL A 20 30.65 -16.58 -15.89
N THR A 21 31.89 -16.19 -16.17
CA THR A 21 32.30 -14.83 -16.50
C THR A 21 31.99 -14.60 -17.97
N ALA A 22 30.84 -15.10 -18.44
CA ALA A 22 30.16 -14.52 -19.57
C ALA A 22 29.34 -13.36 -18.98
N MET A 23 29.90 -12.16 -19.09
CA MET A 23 29.20 -10.88 -19.03
C MET A 23 28.66 -10.44 -17.66
N ALA A 24 29.57 -10.24 -16.70
CA ALA A 24 29.31 -9.35 -15.56
C ALA A 24 29.34 -7.85 -15.96
N GLU A 25 29.28 -7.54 -17.26
CA GLU A 25 29.67 -6.24 -17.78
C GLU A 25 28.52 -5.25 -17.94
N ASP A 26 27.28 -5.58 -17.55
CA ASP A 26 26.24 -4.57 -17.28
C ASP A 26 25.04 -5.22 -16.56
N ALA A 27 25.14 -5.43 -15.24
CA ALA A 27 23.97 -5.84 -14.46
C ALA A 27 22.97 -4.68 -14.29
N ASN A 28 23.50 -3.45 -14.24
CA ASN A 28 22.80 -2.21 -13.94
C ASN A 28 22.80 -1.31 -15.17
N TYR A 29 21.69 -1.24 -15.88
CA TYR A 29 21.56 -0.37 -17.05
C TYR A 29 20.09 -0.06 -17.32
N CYS A 30 19.86 0.99 -18.08
CA CYS A 30 18.60 1.19 -18.77
C CYS A 30 18.81 1.26 -20.29
N THR A 31 17.78 0.84 -21.03
CA THR A 31 17.67 1.06 -22.47
C THR A 31 16.38 1.81 -22.75
N ILE A 32 16.37 2.47 -23.89
CA ILE A 32 15.17 3.10 -24.44
C ILE A 32 15.05 2.73 -25.92
N GLU A 33 13.82 2.50 -26.38
CA GLU A 33 13.57 2.09 -27.76
C GLU A 33 14.18 3.06 -28.78
N GLY A 34 14.61 2.52 -29.91
CA GLY A 34 15.13 3.30 -31.03
C GLY A 34 16.55 3.83 -30.84
N ILE A 35 17.23 3.51 -29.72
CA ILE A 35 18.63 3.86 -29.49
C ILE A 35 19.48 2.61 -29.43
N THR A 36 20.35 2.47 -30.43
CA THR A 36 21.21 1.30 -30.61
C THR A 36 22.69 1.67 -30.50
N GLU A 37 23.52 0.67 -30.30
CA GLU A 37 24.96 0.74 -30.52
C GLU A 37 25.30 1.00 -32.00
N VAL A 38 26.59 1.18 -32.28
CA VAL A 38 27.13 1.43 -33.63
C VAL A 38 26.78 0.31 -34.62
N ASP A 39 26.55 -0.91 -34.13
CA ASP A 39 26.15 -2.06 -34.95
C ASP A 39 24.72 -1.93 -35.53
N GLY A 40 23.91 -1.00 -35.01
CA GLY A 40 22.53 -0.76 -35.44
C GLY A 40 21.53 -1.84 -35.02
N THR A 41 21.96 -2.84 -34.24
CA THR A 41 21.13 -4.00 -33.86
C THR A 41 20.99 -4.21 -32.36
N THR A 42 21.97 -3.77 -31.58
CA THR A 42 21.98 -3.93 -30.12
C THR A 42 21.46 -2.66 -29.47
N LEU A 43 20.49 -2.75 -28.55
CA LEU A 43 20.05 -1.58 -27.79
C LEU A 43 21.20 -1.04 -26.94
N LYS A 44 21.36 0.29 -26.95
CA LYS A 44 22.41 0.94 -26.19
C LYS A 44 22.09 0.95 -24.71
N HIS A 45 23.07 0.60 -23.88
CA HIS A 45 22.96 0.66 -22.43
C HIS A 45 23.34 2.04 -21.88
N PHE A 46 22.63 2.47 -20.84
CA PHE A 46 22.87 3.73 -20.15
C PHE A 46 22.83 3.56 -18.64
N ASP A 47 23.75 4.21 -17.94
CA ASP A 47 23.86 4.17 -16.48
C ASP A 47 22.72 4.91 -15.75
N THR A 48 22.08 5.88 -16.43
CA THR A 48 21.04 6.70 -15.84
C THR A 48 19.90 6.96 -16.81
N LEU A 49 18.69 7.16 -16.26
CA LEU A 49 17.51 7.54 -17.05
C LEU A 49 17.74 8.86 -17.81
N THR A 50 18.48 9.79 -17.20
CA THR A 50 18.82 11.08 -17.82
C THR A 50 19.67 10.89 -19.08
N ALA A 51 20.70 10.05 -19.04
CA ALA A 51 21.57 9.81 -20.19
C ALA A 51 20.80 9.16 -21.35
N ALA A 52 19.97 8.15 -21.06
CA ALA A 52 19.10 7.51 -22.03
C ALA A 52 18.09 8.49 -22.66
N ALA A 53 17.43 9.32 -21.83
CA ALA A 53 16.49 10.33 -22.32
C ALA A 53 17.18 11.38 -23.22
N LYS A 54 18.38 11.86 -22.85
CA LYS A 54 19.17 12.79 -23.70
C LYS A 54 19.48 12.15 -25.07
N ALA A 55 19.98 10.92 -25.07
CA ALA A 55 20.32 10.22 -26.31
C ALA A 55 19.09 10.03 -27.22
N TRP A 56 17.95 9.66 -26.63
CA TRP A 56 16.70 9.56 -27.38
C TRP A 56 16.30 10.88 -28.02
N ARG A 57 16.32 11.98 -27.25
CA ARG A 57 15.99 13.32 -27.74
C ARG A 57 16.90 13.76 -28.89
N GLU A 58 18.21 13.56 -28.73
CA GLU A 58 19.20 13.93 -29.75
C GLU A 58 19.00 13.12 -31.04
N SER A 59 18.66 11.83 -30.93
CA SER A 59 18.31 11.00 -32.11
C SER A 59 17.10 11.51 -32.89
N LYS A 60 16.21 12.24 -32.21
CA LYS A 60 15.00 12.86 -32.75
C LYS A 60 15.20 14.33 -33.14
N GLY A 61 16.44 14.83 -33.07
CA GLY A 61 16.77 16.23 -33.39
C GLY A 61 16.22 17.24 -32.37
N VAL A 62 15.98 16.80 -31.12
CA VAL A 62 15.46 17.66 -30.05
C VAL A 62 16.61 18.21 -29.22
N ALA A 63 16.67 19.53 -29.09
CA ALA A 63 17.75 20.19 -28.36
C ALA A 63 17.72 19.84 -26.85
N THR A 64 18.88 19.45 -26.33
CA THR A 64 19.12 19.11 -24.92
C THR A 64 19.89 20.19 -24.16
N SER A 65 20.27 21.29 -24.81
CA SER A 65 21.00 22.40 -24.18
C SER A 65 20.81 23.72 -24.93
N GLY A 66 21.32 24.80 -24.36
CA GLY A 66 21.30 26.13 -24.97
C GLY A 66 19.93 26.83 -24.92
N ASN A 67 19.84 27.97 -25.61
CA ASN A 67 18.64 28.81 -25.67
C ASN A 67 17.47 28.19 -26.46
N THR A 68 17.70 27.08 -27.16
CA THR A 68 16.70 26.34 -27.94
C THR A 68 16.30 25.03 -27.28
N PHE A 69 16.65 24.81 -26.00
CA PHE A 69 16.29 23.59 -25.26
C PHE A 69 14.81 23.20 -25.43
N GLY A 70 14.57 21.94 -25.80
CA GLY A 70 13.23 21.40 -26.09
C GLY A 70 12.71 21.67 -27.50
N SER A 71 13.37 22.54 -28.27
CA SER A 71 13.00 22.82 -29.66
C SER A 71 13.02 21.54 -30.47
N ASN A 72 11.93 21.29 -31.20
CA ASN A 72 11.75 20.08 -32.01
C ASN A 72 10.87 20.35 -33.23
N ASN A 73 10.98 19.47 -34.23
CA ASN A 73 10.11 19.41 -35.40
C ASN A 73 9.34 18.08 -35.47
N LEU A 74 9.12 17.41 -34.33
CA LEU A 74 8.53 16.06 -34.31
C LEU A 74 7.07 16.07 -34.77
N GLY A 75 6.38 17.19 -34.60
CA GLY A 75 5.00 17.38 -35.04
C GLY A 75 4.01 16.57 -34.21
N GLY A 76 3.33 17.22 -33.28
CA GLY A 76 2.11 16.70 -32.63
C GLY A 76 2.32 15.53 -31.66
N SER A 77 2.61 14.32 -32.15
CA SER A 77 2.54 13.08 -31.37
C SER A 77 3.69 12.10 -31.59
N VAL A 78 4.01 11.34 -30.54
CA VAL A 78 4.88 10.16 -30.56
C VAL A 78 4.05 8.96 -30.12
N ASP A 79 4.00 7.92 -30.96
CA ASP A 79 3.10 6.78 -30.75
C ASP A 79 3.46 5.94 -29.52
N SER A 80 4.74 5.65 -29.32
CA SER A 80 5.25 4.87 -28.20
C SER A 80 6.63 5.31 -27.73
N VAL A 81 6.94 5.00 -26.46
CA VAL A 81 8.29 4.97 -25.90
C VAL A 81 8.38 3.80 -24.92
N GLU A 82 9.23 2.82 -25.22
CA GLU A 82 9.52 1.70 -24.33
C GLU A 82 10.88 1.84 -23.64
N TRP A 83 10.88 1.55 -22.35
CA TRP A 83 12.05 1.53 -21.48
C TRP A 83 12.24 0.14 -20.87
N VAL A 84 13.50 -0.31 -20.79
CA VAL A 84 13.89 -1.49 -20.00
C VAL A 84 14.89 -1.06 -18.94
N ILE A 85 14.64 -1.42 -17.69
CA ILE A 85 15.52 -1.16 -16.55
C ILE A 85 16.04 -2.51 -16.03
N SER A 86 17.35 -2.69 -15.97
CA SER A 86 18.02 -3.86 -15.39
C SER A 86 18.81 -3.46 -14.17
N GLY A 87 18.72 -4.25 -13.09
CA GLY A 87 19.48 -3.99 -11.87
C GLY A 87 19.14 -2.63 -11.24
N GLU A 88 20.13 -1.94 -10.67
CA GLU A 88 19.91 -0.65 -10.00
C GLU A 88 20.34 0.53 -10.88
N VAL A 89 19.37 1.37 -11.26
CA VAL A 89 19.57 2.53 -12.14
C VAL A 89 19.14 3.81 -11.44
N ALA A 90 20.02 4.81 -11.45
CA ALA A 90 19.71 6.12 -10.92
C ALA A 90 18.91 6.96 -11.93
N THR A 91 18.07 7.87 -11.43
CA THR A 91 17.38 8.84 -12.29
C THR A 91 18.36 9.73 -13.06
N GLY A 92 19.50 10.08 -12.45
CA GLY A 92 20.38 11.15 -12.90
C GLY A 92 19.84 12.53 -12.51
N ASP A 93 20.53 13.59 -12.94
CA ASP A 93 20.26 14.98 -12.56
C ASP A 93 19.10 15.64 -13.36
N GLY A 94 18.62 14.99 -14.42
CA GLY A 94 17.58 15.51 -15.30
C GLY A 94 18.00 16.72 -16.14
N GLU A 95 19.27 17.12 -16.11
CA GLU A 95 19.78 18.25 -16.90
C GLU A 95 19.46 18.01 -18.38
N GLY A 96 19.06 19.04 -19.13
CA GLY A 96 18.84 18.90 -20.58
C GLY A 96 17.71 17.95 -21.00
N VAL A 97 16.91 17.49 -20.04
CA VAL A 97 15.70 16.68 -20.26
C VAL A 97 14.51 17.35 -19.57
N ILE A 98 14.67 17.73 -18.30
CA ILE A 98 13.59 18.29 -17.49
C ILE A 98 13.52 19.81 -17.69
N GLY A 99 12.32 20.29 -18.03
CA GLY A 99 12.01 21.71 -18.18
C GLY A 99 10.92 22.17 -17.20
N ASN A 100 10.73 23.48 -17.09
CA ASN A 100 9.69 24.09 -16.25
C ASN A 100 8.45 24.42 -17.11
N ASN A 101 7.51 23.48 -17.26
CA ASN A 101 6.35 23.69 -18.15
C ASN A 101 5.00 23.18 -17.61
N GLY A 102 4.86 22.97 -16.30
CA GLY A 102 3.58 22.58 -15.69
C GLY A 102 3.13 21.13 -15.94
N ALA A 103 3.87 20.32 -16.72
CA ALA A 103 3.63 18.89 -16.90
C ALA A 103 4.31 17.99 -15.84
N GLY A 104 4.81 18.61 -14.77
CA GLY A 104 5.62 17.93 -13.77
C GLY A 104 7.07 17.69 -14.22
N GLN A 105 7.93 17.27 -13.29
CA GLN A 105 9.31 16.92 -13.60
C GLN A 105 9.35 15.44 -14.02
N SER A 106 9.26 15.18 -15.32
CA SER A 106 9.17 13.83 -15.89
C SER A 106 10.40 13.45 -16.70
N ILE A 107 11.08 12.37 -16.30
CA ILE A 107 12.20 11.78 -17.04
C ILE A 107 11.75 10.65 -17.97
N LEU A 108 10.81 9.82 -17.55
CA LEU A 108 10.33 8.66 -18.32
C LEU A 108 9.39 9.07 -19.46
N GLY A 109 8.93 10.32 -19.42
CA GLY A 109 8.31 11.05 -20.55
C GLY A 109 9.29 11.67 -21.53
N VAL A 110 10.58 11.33 -21.47
CA VAL A 110 11.67 11.90 -22.30
C VAL A 110 11.75 13.44 -22.31
N GLY A 111 11.21 14.07 -21.26
CA GLY A 111 11.46 15.46 -20.93
C GLY A 111 10.56 16.50 -21.61
N TYR A 112 11.08 17.73 -21.69
CA TYR A 112 10.37 18.92 -22.15
C TYR A 112 10.41 19.10 -23.67
N PHE A 113 9.30 19.52 -24.28
CA PHE A 113 9.19 19.76 -25.73
C PHE A 113 8.54 21.11 -26.01
N THR A 114 9.09 21.85 -26.98
CA THR A 114 8.51 23.07 -27.55
C THR A 114 8.61 23.04 -29.09
N PRO A 115 7.49 23.07 -29.84
CA PRO A 115 6.12 22.95 -29.35
C PRO A 115 5.87 21.62 -28.61
N SER A 116 4.80 21.56 -27.83
CA SER A 116 4.44 20.37 -27.03
C SER A 116 4.24 19.13 -27.90
N VAL A 117 4.70 17.98 -27.41
CA VAL A 117 4.49 16.67 -28.02
C VAL A 117 3.57 15.85 -27.12
N THR A 118 2.60 15.17 -27.73
CA THR A 118 1.72 14.21 -27.05
C THR A 118 2.31 12.80 -27.19
N PHE A 119 2.24 11.99 -26.14
CA PHE A 119 2.70 10.61 -26.19
C PHE A 119 1.52 9.66 -26.14
N GLY A 120 1.49 8.68 -27.04
CA GLY A 120 0.52 7.60 -27.02
C GLY A 120 0.78 6.66 -25.86
N ASN A 121 1.74 5.75 -26.01
CA ASN A 121 2.04 4.72 -25.01
C ASN A 121 3.44 4.91 -24.42
N ILE A 122 3.57 4.86 -23.11
CA ILE A 122 4.87 4.79 -22.44
C ILE A 122 4.88 3.54 -21.57
N LYS A 123 5.80 2.62 -21.83
CA LYS A 123 5.96 1.39 -21.05
C LYS A 123 7.36 1.35 -20.43
N VAL A 124 7.41 1.12 -19.13
CA VAL A 124 8.67 0.98 -18.38
C VAL A 124 8.68 -0.39 -17.73
N THR A 125 9.60 -1.25 -18.16
CA THR A 125 9.67 -2.64 -17.71
C THR A 125 10.96 -2.90 -16.94
N GLY A 126 10.84 -3.49 -15.76
CA GLY A 126 11.98 -3.96 -14.98
C GLY A 126 12.35 -5.40 -15.28
N VAL A 127 13.66 -5.67 -15.35
CA VAL A 127 14.27 -7.00 -15.43
C VAL A 127 15.40 -7.11 -14.39
N ASN A 128 15.85 -8.34 -14.09
CA ASN A 128 17.00 -8.60 -13.22
C ASN A 128 16.97 -7.85 -11.87
N GLY A 129 15.81 -7.79 -11.22
CA GLY A 129 15.66 -7.10 -9.93
C GLY A 129 15.68 -5.57 -10.02
N ALA A 130 15.18 -5.03 -11.13
CA ALA A 130 15.14 -3.60 -11.44
C ALA A 130 14.76 -2.69 -10.26
N LYS A 131 15.60 -1.70 -10.01
CA LYS A 131 15.44 -0.64 -9.01
C LYS A 131 15.68 0.72 -9.66
N ILE A 132 14.80 1.67 -9.38
CA ILE A 132 15.04 3.08 -9.71
C ILE A 132 15.33 3.86 -8.43
N THR A 133 16.54 4.42 -8.36
CA THR A 133 16.99 5.25 -7.25
C THR A 133 16.98 6.73 -7.62
N LYS A 134 16.66 7.55 -6.63
CA LYS A 134 16.62 9.01 -6.77
C LYS A 134 18.03 9.58 -6.75
N THR A 135 18.32 10.51 -7.64
CA THR A 135 19.46 11.43 -7.50
C THR A 135 18.97 12.81 -7.08
N GLY A 136 19.51 13.36 -5.99
CA GLY A 136 19.14 14.70 -5.51
C GLY A 136 17.77 14.79 -4.83
N ASN A 137 17.12 15.95 -4.93
CA ASN A 137 15.94 16.29 -4.11
C ASN A 137 14.59 16.06 -4.80
N SER A 138 14.54 15.99 -6.13
CA SER A 138 13.32 15.76 -6.91
C SER A 138 13.24 14.31 -7.38
N TYR A 139 12.06 13.68 -7.31
CA TYR A 139 11.86 12.34 -7.85
C TYR A 139 11.16 12.43 -9.20
N LEU A 140 11.81 11.90 -10.24
CA LEU A 140 11.58 12.32 -11.63
C LEU A 140 10.84 11.28 -12.49
N VAL A 141 10.36 10.19 -11.88
CA VAL A 141 9.85 9.00 -12.59
C VAL A 141 8.41 9.15 -13.13
N SER A 142 7.86 10.36 -13.17
CA SER A 142 6.57 10.68 -13.79
C SER A 142 6.66 10.49 -15.33
N ALA A 143 5.54 10.28 -16.04
CA ALA A 143 5.50 10.20 -17.51
C ALA A 143 4.14 10.69 -18.08
N PRO A 144 4.12 11.68 -19.00
CA PRO A 144 2.91 12.21 -19.60
C PRO A 144 2.58 11.43 -20.89
N GLY A 145 1.64 10.50 -20.82
CA GLY A 145 1.19 9.73 -21.98
C GLY A 145 -0.30 9.40 -21.92
N GLN A 146 -0.91 9.06 -23.05
CA GLN A 146 -2.28 8.57 -23.10
C GLN A 146 -2.40 7.26 -22.32
N ASN A 147 -1.44 6.35 -22.45
CA ASN A 147 -1.32 5.12 -21.68
C ASN A 147 0.08 4.99 -21.10
N VAL A 148 0.19 4.85 -19.79
CA VAL A 148 1.45 4.71 -19.08
C VAL A 148 1.43 3.45 -18.22
N VAL A 149 2.44 2.60 -18.40
CA VAL A 149 2.57 1.34 -17.66
C VAL A 149 3.96 1.23 -17.04
N TYR A 150 4.00 1.00 -15.74
CA TYR A 150 5.20 0.60 -15.00
C TYR A 150 5.03 -0.85 -14.57
N GLU A 151 5.96 -1.72 -14.96
CA GLU A 151 5.88 -3.16 -14.69
C GLU A 151 7.19 -3.70 -14.10
N ASN A 152 7.11 -4.47 -13.02
CA ASN A 152 8.24 -5.19 -12.40
C ASN A 152 9.40 -4.29 -11.90
N ILE A 153 9.10 -3.09 -11.38
CA ILE A 153 10.13 -2.14 -10.91
C ILE A 153 10.02 -1.94 -9.41
N THR A 154 11.17 -1.89 -8.73
CA THR A 154 11.26 -1.37 -7.36
C THR A 154 11.59 0.11 -7.38
N PHE A 155 10.73 0.93 -6.78
CA PHE A 155 10.98 2.34 -6.51
C PHE A 155 11.46 2.49 -5.06
N VAL A 156 12.71 2.94 -4.92
CA VAL A 156 13.37 3.05 -3.60
C VAL A 156 12.90 4.29 -2.83
N ASP A 157 12.59 5.38 -3.53
CA ASP A 157 12.10 6.63 -2.95
C ASP A 157 10.59 6.81 -3.20
N THR A 158 9.99 7.86 -2.64
CA THR A 158 8.56 8.16 -2.82
C THR A 158 8.28 8.46 -4.29
N VAL A 159 7.43 7.65 -4.91
CA VAL A 159 6.96 7.89 -6.28
C VAL A 159 5.95 9.03 -6.25
N ARG A 160 6.15 10.04 -7.10
CA ARG A 160 5.19 11.12 -7.32
C ARG A 160 4.81 11.22 -8.79
N ILE A 161 3.52 11.06 -9.11
CA ILE A 161 3.00 11.14 -10.48
C ILE A 161 2.13 12.38 -10.64
N ASP A 162 2.66 13.39 -11.31
CA ASP A 162 2.05 14.71 -11.56
C ASP A 162 1.81 15.02 -13.04
N SER A 163 2.10 14.04 -13.92
CA SER A 163 2.04 14.17 -15.38
C SER A 163 0.66 13.88 -16.00
N ASN A 164 -0.33 13.53 -15.17
CA ASN A 164 -1.73 13.34 -15.55
C ASN A 164 -1.99 12.44 -16.79
N PRO A 165 -1.40 11.24 -16.90
CA PRO A 165 -1.72 10.31 -17.98
C PRO A 165 -3.19 9.87 -17.95
N ALA A 166 -3.82 9.72 -19.11
CA ALA A 166 -5.23 9.32 -19.16
C ALA A 166 -5.46 7.86 -18.72
N ASN A 167 -4.50 6.98 -18.94
CA ASN A 167 -4.50 5.64 -18.36
C ASN A 167 -3.16 5.39 -17.68
N LEU A 168 -3.17 5.03 -16.40
CA LEU A 168 -1.98 4.78 -15.61
C LEU A 168 -2.06 3.40 -14.96
N THR A 169 -1.06 2.56 -15.19
CA THR A 169 -0.97 1.24 -14.56
C THR A 169 0.38 1.06 -13.88
N PHE A 170 0.34 0.67 -12.61
CA PHE A 170 1.46 0.03 -11.92
C PHE A 170 1.14 -1.44 -11.73
N LYS A 171 2.06 -2.31 -12.17
CA LYS A 171 1.86 -3.76 -12.11
C LYS A 171 3.11 -4.45 -11.58
N ASN A 172 2.96 -5.30 -10.57
CA ASN A 172 4.07 -6.05 -9.98
C ASN A 172 5.24 -5.16 -9.50
N CYS A 173 4.96 -3.91 -9.13
CA CYS A 173 5.98 -2.97 -8.67
C CYS A 173 6.14 -3.05 -7.15
N LYS A 174 7.30 -2.61 -6.65
CA LYS A 174 7.56 -2.44 -5.22
C LYS A 174 7.81 -0.96 -4.91
N PHE A 175 7.21 -0.45 -3.84
CA PHE A 175 7.37 0.92 -3.36
C PHE A 175 7.93 0.90 -1.95
N GLU A 176 9.18 1.32 -1.78
CA GLU A 176 9.86 1.29 -0.48
C GLU A 176 9.56 2.53 0.37
N ALA A 177 9.24 3.67 -0.27
CA ALA A 177 8.86 4.91 0.41
C ALA A 177 7.49 5.46 -0.04
N GLY A 178 6.59 4.56 -0.48
CA GLY A 178 5.20 4.87 -0.81
C GLY A 178 4.96 5.55 -2.17
N LEU A 179 3.69 5.73 -2.48
CA LEU A 179 3.20 6.27 -3.76
C LEU A 179 2.27 7.45 -3.52
N ARG A 180 2.57 8.58 -4.15
CA ARG A 180 1.76 9.79 -4.16
C ARG A 180 1.33 10.13 -5.58
N MET A 181 0.04 10.22 -5.82
CA MET A 181 -0.54 10.47 -7.14
C MET A 181 -1.39 11.74 -7.12
N PRO A 182 -0.77 12.94 -7.21
CA PRO A 182 -1.46 14.17 -7.54
C PRO A 182 -1.89 14.11 -9.02
N HIS A 183 -3.11 13.67 -9.27
CA HIS A 183 -3.59 13.30 -10.58
C HIS A 183 -4.95 13.95 -10.88
N SER A 184 -5.02 14.78 -11.91
CA SER A 184 -6.19 15.63 -12.22
C SER A 184 -6.62 15.55 -13.69
N ALA A 185 -6.53 14.37 -14.31
CA ALA A 185 -7.15 14.13 -15.61
C ALA A 185 -8.56 13.56 -15.41
N ASP A 186 -9.58 14.35 -15.79
CA ASP A 186 -10.99 14.12 -15.42
C ASP A 186 -11.52 12.72 -15.80
N ASP A 187 -11.05 12.16 -16.90
CA ASP A 187 -11.46 10.83 -17.40
C ASP A 187 -10.42 9.73 -17.17
N ALA A 188 -9.45 9.97 -16.29
CA ALA A 188 -8.35 9.03 -16.13
C ALA A 188 -8.77 7.69 -15.51
N ASN A 189 -8.14 6.61 -15.98
CA ASN A 189 -8.25 5.29 -15.38
C ASN A 189 -6.91 4.90 -14.76
N VAL A 190 -6.91 4.74 -13.43
CA VAL A 190 -5.71 4.41 -12.67
C VAL A 190 -5.82 3.02 -12.08
N ILE A 191 -4.79 2.20 -12.30
CA ILE A 191 -4.70 0.82 -11.81
C ILE A 191 -3.38 0.66 -11.05
N VAL A 192 -3.48 0.15 -9.83
CA VAL A 192 -2.34 -0.30 -9.02
C VAL A 192 -2.61 -1.75 -8.67
N GLU A 193 -1.92 -2.68 -9.34
CA GLU A 193 -2.18 -4.10 -9.23
C GLU A 193 -0.94 -4.93 -8.88
N ASN A 194 -1.14 -5.91 -7.99
CA ASN A 194 -0.10 -6.86 -7.57
C ASN A 194 1.19 -6.20 -7.09
N CYS A 195 1.10 -4.98 -6.55
CA CYS A 195 2.25 -4.22 -6.07
C CYS A 195 2.50 -4.49 -4.58
N THR A 196 3.73 -4.22 -4.15
CA THR A 196 4.15 -4.31 -2.74
C THR A 196 4.53 -2.95 -2.20
N PHE A 197 4.03 -2.58 -1.02
CA PHE A 197 4.33 -1.33 -0.33
C PHE A 197 4.89 -1.64 1.05
N THR A 198 6.12 -1.21 1.33
CA THR A 198 6.80 -1.46 2.62
C THR A 198 7.09 -0.20 3.42
N GLY A 199 6.80 0.97 2.86
CA GLY A 199 6.93 2.25 3.54
C GLY A 199 5.83 3.20 3.12
N ASN A 200 6.01 4.47 3.46
CA ASN A 200 4.99 5.49 3.30
C ASN A 200 5.55 6.79 2.74
N GLU A 201 4.74 7.49 1.95
CA GLU A 201 5.04 8.83 1.49
C GLU A 201 5.05 9.83 2.66
N SER A 202 5.52 11.05 2.40
CA SER A 202 5.72 12.15 3.36
C SER A 202 4.60 12.38 4.40
N SER A 203 3.34 12.16 4.02
CA SER A 203 2.22 12.38 4.92
C SER A 203 1.98 11.16 5.80
N GLY A 204 2.43 9.97 5.40
CA GLY A 204 2.36 8.71 6.15
C GLY A 204 1.56 7.61 5.45
N TYR A 205 1.04 7.83 4.23
CA TYR A 205 0.28 6.82 3.50
C TYR A 205 1.19 5.89 2.68
N ALA A 206 0.85 4.62 2.55
CA ALA A 206 1.46 3.74 1.55
C ALA A 206 1.03 4.16 0.13
N ILE A 207 -0.26 4.45 -0.06
CA ILE A 207 -0.84 4.95 -1.31
C ILE A 207 -1.64 6.21 -1.01
N PHE A 208 -1.26 7.33 -1.63
CA PHE A 208 -1.94 8.62 -1.50
C PHE A 208 -2.41 9.13 -2.87
N VAL A 209 -3.69 8.92 -3.17
CA VAL A 209 -4.33 9.44 -4.40
C VAL A 209 -4.97 10.80 -4.11
N GLN A 210 -4.72 11.79 -4.97
CA GLN A 210 -5.29 13.14 -4.86
C GLN A 210 -5.58 13.75 -6.23
N GLY A 211 -6.83 14.13 -6.47
CA GLY A 211 -7.27 14.93 -7.62
C GLY A 211 -8.60 14.41 -8.19
N THR A 212 -8.74 14.38 -9.52
CA THR A 212 -9.95 13.94 -10.25
C THR A 212 -9.59 12.86 -11.26
N MET A 213 -10.44 11.84 -11.37
CA MET A 213 -10.32 10.73 -12.33
C MET A 213 -11.68 10.05 -12.55
N ALA A 214 -11.80 9.25 -13.60
CA ALA A 214 -12.98 8.42 -13.86
C ALA A 214 -12.98 7.13 -13.04
N SER A 215 -11.82 6.48 -12.88
CA SER A 215 -11.73 5.26 -12.09
C SER A 215 -10.39 5.07 -11.40
N MET A 216 -10.44 4.40 -10.25
CA MET A 216 -9.26 3.98 -9.49
C MET A 216 -9.43 2.51 -9.06
N LYS A 217 -8.48 1.65 -9.42
CA LYS A 217 -8.43 0.25 -9.01
C LYS A 217 -7.16 -0.02 -8.21
N ILE A 218 -7.31 -0.55 -7.01
CA ILE A 218 -6.22 -0.97 -6.13
C ILE A 218 -6.44 -2.46 -5.86
N ASN A 219 -5.76 -3.32 -6.60
CA ASN A 219 -6.09 -4.74 -6.67
C ASN A 219 -4.91 -5.65 -6.30
N GLY A 220 -5.13 -6.65 -5.43
CA GLY A 220 -4.13 -7.69 -5.18
C GLY A 220 -2.82 -7.20 -4.57
N ASN A 221 -2.79 -6.01 -3.97
CA ASN A 221 -1.57 -5.42 -3.43
C ASN A 221 -1.24 -5.96 -2.04
N THR A 222 0.04 -5.99 -1.71
CA THR A 222 0.53 -6.21 -0.33
C THR A 222 1.02 -4.90 0.24
N ILE A 223 0.39 -4.42 1.31
CA ILE A 223 0.73 -3.18 2.00
C ILE A 223 1.10 -3.53 3.44
N SER A 224 2.29 -3.15 3.88
CA SER A 224 2.72 -3.43 5.24
C SER A 224 3.57 -2.33 5.85
N THR A 225 3.63 -2.30 7.18
CA THR A 225 4.58 -1.52 7.97
C THR A 225 4.55 -0.02 7.68
N CYS A 226 3.36 0.50 7.36
CA CYS A 226 3.12 1.92 7.10
C CYS A 226 2.36 2.59 8.24
N GLN A 227 2.48 3.91 8.37
CA GLN A 227 1.68 4.67 9.34
C GLN A 227 0.20 4.68 8.97
N ARG A 228 -0.11 4.82 7.68
CA ARG A 228 -1.47 4.83 7.12
C ARG A 228 -1.45 4.02 5.83
N GLY A 229 -2.53 3.29 5.56
CA GLY A 229 -2.58 2.42 4.38
C GLY A 229 -2.88 3.22 3.11
N ILE A 230 -4.13 3.13 2.67
CA ILE A 230 -4.62 3.71 1.42
C ILE A 230 -5.40 5.00 1.71
N ASN A 231 -5.16 6.06 0.95
CA ASN A 231 -6.05 7.21 0.83
C ASN A 231 -6.49 7.38 -0.62
N VAL A 232 -7.80 7.57 -0.82
CA VAL A 232 -8.36 7.91 -2.14
C VAL A 232 -9.17 9.21 -2.07
N GLN A 233 -8.60 10.27 -2.63
CA GLN A 233 -9.26 11.54 -2.93
C GLN A 233 -9.32 11.69 -4.47
N ALA A 234 -10.36 11.14 -5.09
CA ALA A 234 -10.45 10.96 -6.55
C ALA A 234 -11.52 11.84 -7.23
N GLY A 235 -12.02 12.85 -6.52
CA GLY A 235 -13.12 13.70 -6.97
C GLY A 235 -14.48 13.04 -6.74
N ASN A 236 -15.56 13.60 -7.28
CA ASN A 236 -16.93 13.10 -7.01
C ASN A 236 -17.49 12.20 -8.11
N ASN A 237 -16.75 12.01 -9.21
CA ASN A 237 -17.18 11.20 -10.36
C ASN A 237 -16.51 9.81 -10.40
N ALA A 238 -15.41 9.63 -9.67
CA ALA A 238 -14.62 8.41 -9.73
C ALA A 238 -15.37 7.19 -9.22
N VAL A 239 -15.28 6.07 -9.95
CA VAL A 239 -15.64 4.74 -9.45
C VAL A 239 -14.37 4.07 -8.89
N VAL A 240 -14.35 3.84 -7.58
CA VAL A 240 -13.19 3.29 -6.87
C VAL A 240 -13.42 1.83 -6.49
N THR A 241 -12.45 0.97 -6.80
CA THR A 241 -12.40 -0.44 -6.40
C THR A 241 -11.12 -0.72 -5.62
N ILE A 242 -11.26 -1.31 -4.45
CA ILE A 242 -10.16 -1.77 -3.60
C ILE A 242 -10.42 -3.25 -3.31
N ASP A 243 -9.79 -4.14 -4.09
CA ASP A 243 -10.12 -5.56 -4.11
C ASP A 243 -8.92 -6.48 -3.86
N GLY A 244 -9.10 -7.51 -3.04
CA GLY A 244 -8.09 -8.58 -2.91
C GLY A 244 -6.77 -8.15 -2.29
N ASN A 245 -6.70 -7.01 -1.58
CA ASN A 245 -5.45 -6.52 -1.01
C ASN A 245 -5.18 -7.13 0.36
N THR A 246 -3.90 -7.30 0.69
CA THR A 246 -3.42 -7.60 2.05
C THR A 246 -2.85 -6.33 2.65
N ILE A 247 -3.45 -5.81 3.73
CA ILE A 247 -3.01 -4.62 4.45
C ILE A 247 -2.70 -5.01 5.89
N LYS A 248 -1.44 -4.91 6.31
CA LYS A 248 -1.03 -5.34 7.64
C LYS A 248 -0.12 -4.37 8.37
N ASN A 249 -0.08 -4.45 9.69
CA ASN A 249 0.85 -3.67 10.53
C ASN A 249 0.74 -2.16 10.28
N VAL A 250 -0.50 -1.63 10.22
CA VAL A 250 -0.73 -0.19 10.08
C VAL A 250 -0.71 0.44 11.47
N THR A 251 0.29 1.28 11.72
CA THR A 251 0.61 1.74 13.09
C THR A 251 -0.09 3.02 13.51
N GLY A 252 -0.58 3.81 12.55
CA GLY A 252 -1.10 5.15 12.78
C GLY A 252 -0.04 6.25 12.67
N LYS A 253 -0.52 7.48 12.51
CA LYS A 253 0.27 8.71 12.52
C LYS A 253 0.09 9.42 13.86
N ASN A 254 1.21 9.85 14.44
CA ASN A 254 1.19 10.68 15.64
C ASN A 254 0.95 12.14 15.27
N ASP A 255 -0.06 12.76 15.88
CA ASP A 255 -0.38 14.18 15.72
C ASP A 255 -1.23 14.63 16.91
N ASN A 256 -1.01 15.87 17.39
CA ASN A 256 -1.71 16.44 18.55
C ASN A 256 -1.79 15.50 19.79
N GLY A 257 -0.73 14.72 20.05
CA GLY A 257 -0.65 13.82 21.19
C GLY A 257 -1.43 12.50 21.06
N ASN A 258 -2.05 12.23 19.91
CA ASN A 258 -2.77 10.98 19.64
C ASN A 258 -2.16 10.24 18.43
N THR A 259 -2.38 8.93 18.36
CA THR A 259 -2.05 8.09 17.21
C THR A 259 -3.34 7.77 16.45
N TYR A 260 -3.46 8.26 15.21
CA TYR A 260 -4.68 8.13 14.40
C TYR A 260 -4.37 7.71 12.97
N GLY A 261 -5.38 7.25 12.25
CA GLY A 261 -5.25 6.89 10.84
C GLY A 261 -6.25 5.82 10.46
N ALA A 262 -6.07 5.28 9.26
CA ALA A 262 -6.82 4.12 8.82
C ALA A 262 -6.00 3.23 7.88
N ALA A 263 -6.36 1.96 7.81
CA ALA A 263 -5.92 1.07 6.75
C ALA A 263 -6.45 1.52 5.38
N ILE A 264 -7.72 1.93 5.32
CA ILE A 264 -8.34 2.50 4.11
C ILE A 264 -9.11 3.78 4.47
N GLN A 265 -8.70 4.89 3.87
CA GLN A 265 -9.38 6.18 3.96
C GLN A 265 -10.07 6.52 2.63
N MET A 266 -11.38 6.70 2.72
CA MET A 266 -12.27 7.14 1.64
C MET A 266 -12.46 8.65 1.76
N THR A 267 -11.76 9.42 0.92
CA THR A 267 -11.76 10.89 1.01
C THR A 267 -12.74 11.54 0.05
N SER A 268 -12.78 11.11 -1.20
CA SER A 268 -13.81 11.47 -2.18
C SER A 268 -13.83 10.51 -3.36
N ALA A 269 -15.03 10.12 -3.79
CA ALA A 269 -15.35 9.36 -5.00
C ALA A 269 -16.87 9.45 -5.25
N LYS A 270 -17.33 9.03 -6.44
CA LYS A 270 -18.75 8.72 -6.65
C LYS A 270 -19.16 7.50 -5.81
N SER A 271 -18.34 6.45 -5.86
CA SER A 271 -18.61 5.20 -5.15
C SER A 271 -17.33 4.49 -4.76
N PHE A 272 -17.37 3.75 -3.64
CA PHE A 272 -16.32 2.85 -3.21
C PHE A 272 -16.83 1.40 -3.19
N THR A 273 -16.05 0.48 -3.75
CA THR A 273 -16.24 -0.97 -3.59
C THR A 273 -14.98 -1.56 -2.97
N ILE A 274 -15.12 -2.10 -1.75
CA ILE A 274 -14.04 -2.62 -0.92
C ILE A 274 -14.33 -4.10 -0.65
N THR A 275 -13.66 -4.98 -1.36
CA THR A 275 -13.99 -6.41 -1.38
C THR A 275 -12.78 -7.33 -1.23
N ASN A 276 -12.97 -8.50 -0.62
CA ASN A 276 -11.96 -9.57 -0.57
C ASN A 276 -10.61 -9.14 0.03
N ASN A 277 -10.58 -8.06 0.83
CA ASN A 277 -9.33 -7.59 1.44
C ASN A 277 -9.08 -8.33 2.76
N THR A 278 -7.80 -8.57 3.04
CA THR A 278 -7.31 -9.01 4.35
C THR A 278 -6.65 -7.82 5.04
N ILE A 279 -7.28 -7.32 6.09
CA ILE A 279 -6.77 -6.25 6.95
C ILE A 279 -6.38 -6.89 8.28
N SER A 280 -5.12 -6.77 8.72
CA SER A 280 -4.66 -7.35 9.99
C SER A 280 -3.70 -6.45 10.73
N ASP A 281 -3.58 -6.63 12.05
CA ASP A 281 -2.59 -5.94 12.88
C ASP A 281 -2.62 -4.40 12.71
N VAL A 282 -3.81 -3.84 12.60
CA VAL A 282 -4.03 -2.40 12.43
C VAL A 282 -4.30 -1.77 13.78
N ALA A 283 -3.39 -0.94 14.29
CA ALA A 283 -3.50 -0.29 15.60
C ALA A 283 -4.46 0.92 15.64
N VAL A 284 -5.01 1.30 14.49
CA VAL A 284 -5.93 2.42 14.30
C VAL A 284 -7.23 1.94 13.65
N ASN A 285 -7.97 2.78 12.93
CA ASN A 285 -9.20 2.34 12.27
C ASN A 285 -8.89 1.41 11.08
N ALA A 286 -9.74 0.42 10.82
CA ALA A 286 -9.74 -0.26 9.52
C ALA A 286 -10.19 0.72 8.42
N PHE A 287 -11.29 1.44 8.67
CA PHE A 287 -11.89 2.36 7.71
C PHE A 287 -12.01 3.79 8.25
N HIS A 288 -11.84 4.77 7.36
CA HIS A 288 -12.15 6.16 7.63
C HIS A 288 -12.91 6.76 6.44
N ILE A 289 -14.16 7.17 6.66
CA ILE A 289 -14.94 7.98 5.72
C ILE A 289 -14.66 9.44 6.08
N PHE A 290 -13.74 10.09 5.35
CA PHE A 290 -13.28 11.44 5.67
C PHE A 290 -14.39 12.47 5.46
N SER A 291 -14.39 13.58 6.20
CA SER A 291 -15.44 14.61 6.18
C SER A 291 -15.88 15.14 4.80
N SER A 292 -14.99 15.15 3.80
CA SER A 292 -15.34 15.56 2.43
C SER A 292 -16.00 14.47 1.56
N CYS A 293 -16.13 13.25 2.06
CA CYS A 293 -16.62 12.13 1.28
C CYS A 293 -18.15 12.21 1.11
N ALA A 294 -18.58 12.52 -0.11
CA ALA A 294 -19.99 12.61 -0.49
C ALA A 294 -20.43 11.44 -1.39
N ALA A 295 -19.83 10.26 -1.23
CA ALA A 295 -20.11 9.11 -2.08
C ALA A 295 -21.62 8.76 -2.11
N GLU A 296 -22.10 8.36 -3.29
CA GLU A 296 -23.45 7.86 -3.50
C GLU A 296 -23.63 6.49 -2.83
N SER A 297 -22.58 5.66 -2.84
CA SER A 297 -22.57 4.34 -2.21
C SER A 297 -21.17 3.89 -1.79
N ILE A 298 -21.08 3.21 -0.65
CA ILE A 298 -19.89 2.50 -0.17
C ILE A 298 -20.29 1.04 0.03
N THR A 299 -19.64 0.13 -0.68
CA THR A 299 -19.82 -1.32 -0.53
C THR A 299 -18.61 -1.93 0.16
N ILE A 300 -18.81 -2.62 1.28
CA ILE A 300 -17.75 -3.31 2.05
C ILE A 300 -18.17 -4.77 2.23
N LYS A 301 -17.62 -5.68 1.42
CA LYS A 301 -18.05 -7.09 1.44
C LYS A 301 -16.90 -8.09 1.43
N ASP A 302 -17.13 -9.24 2.07
CA ASP A 302 -16.24 -10.39 1.99
C ASP A 302 -14.78 -10.08 2.41
N ASN A 303 -14.59 -9.13 3.32
CA ASN A 303 -13.27 -8.76 3.85
C ASN A 303 -13.01 -9.49 5.19
N TYR A 304 -11.75 -9.83 5.44
CA TYR A 304 -11.28 -10.13 6.79
C TYR A 304 -10.70 -8.84 7.41
N ILE A 305 -11.17 -8.46 8.60
CA ILE A 305 -10.81 -7.19 9.24
C ILE A 305 -10.42 -7.45 10.70
N ALA A 306 -9.11 -7.43 10.97
CA ALA A 306 -8.54 -7.40 12.30
C ALA A 306 -7.87 -6.05 12.58
N ALA A 307 -8.47 -5.26 13.47
CA ALA A 307 -8.03 -3.89 13.78
C ALA A 307 -8.43 -3.48 15.20
N ASP A 308 -7.73 -2.49 15.76
CA ASP A 308 -8.08 -1.93 17.06
C ASP A 308 -9.44 -1.22 17.00
N TYR A 309 -9.71 -0.46 15.92
CA TYR A 309 -10.98 0.23 15.69
C TYR A 309 -11.54 -0.10 14.31
N LEU A 310 -12.87 -0.17 14.17
CA LEU A 310 -13.48 -0.57 12.92
C LEU A 310 -13.60 0.59 11.93
N ILE A 311 -14.36 1.63 12.28
CA ILE A 311 -14.71 2.69 11.34
C ILE A 311 -14.89 4.04 12.03
N TRP A 312 -14.23 5.05 11.48
CA TRP A 312 -14.50 6.47 11.74
C TRP A 312 -15.30 7.06 10.56
N ASN A 313 -16.56 7.43 10.79
CA ASN A 313 -17.41 8.09 9.80
C ASN A 313 -17.46 9.60 10.03
N ASP A 314 -16.38 10.29 9.65
CA ASP A 314 -16.21 11.74 9.79
C ASP A 314 -17.15 12.53 8.85
N ALA A 315 -17.54 11.93 7.72
CA ALA A 315 -18.51 12.51 6.78
C ALA A 315 -19.95 12.55 7.31
N ASN A 316 -20.26 11.84 8.39
CA ASN A 316 -21.63 11.54 8.80
C ASN A 316 -22.46 10.96 7.64
N LEU A 317 -21.83 10.11 6.82
CA LEU A 317 -22.51 9.47 5.69
C LEU A 317 -23.61 8.56 6.23
N SER A 318 -24.82 8.70 5.70
CA SER A 318 -25.97 7.97 6.20
C SER A 318 -25.86 6.47 5.96
N GLN A 319 -26.41 5.67 6.88
CA GLN A 319 -26.23 4.22 6.93
C GLN A 319 -26.78 3.51 5.68
N GLU A 320 -27.83 4.04 5.03
CA GLU A 320 -28.38 3.46 3.80
C GLU A 320 -27.43 3.51 2.60
N LYS A 321 -26.40 4.36 2.65
CA LYS A 321 -25.36 4.44 1.63
C LYS A 321 -24.21 3.44 1.87
N ILE A 322 -24.19 2.79 3.03
CA ILE A 322 -23.13 1.86 3.43
C ILE A 322 -23.69 0.44 3.38
N ILE A 323 -23.33 -0.28 2.31
CA ILE A 323 -23.76 -1.66 2.06
C ILE A 323 -22.65 -2.59 2.53
N SER A 324 -22.93 -3.43 3.54
CA SER A 324 -21.95 -4.38 4.06
C SER A 324 -22.55 -5.77 4.27
N ALA A 325 -21.77 -6.81 3.94
CA ALA A 325 -22.15 -8.22 4.08
C ALA A 325 -20.92 -9.14 3.96
N GLY A 326 -20.98 -10.35 4.55
CA GLY A 326 -19.96 -11.39 4.36
C GLY A 326 -18.58 -11.10 4.96
N ASN A 327 -18.42 -9.99 5.68
CA ASN A 327 -17.15 -9.66 6.33
C ASN A 327 -16.91 -10.57 7.55
N THR A 328 -15.64 -10.75 7.91
CA THR A 328 -15.21 -11.33 9.20
C THR A 328 -14.52 -10.23 10.00
N LEU A 329 -14.93 -10.04 11.25
CA LEU A 329 -14.56 -8.90 12.10
C LEU A 329 -13.86 -9.37 13.37
N ASP A 330 -12.63 -8.93 13.58
CA ASP A 330 -11.85 -9.10 14.80
C ASP A 330 -11.45 -7.71 15.30
N ILE A 331 -12.35 -7.08 16.07
CA ILE A 331 -12.22 -5.68 16.46
C ILE A 331 -12.01 -5.57 17.96
N LYS A 332 -10.85 -5.07 18.36
CA LYS A 332 -10.46 -4.95 19.77
C LYS A 332 -11.34 -3.99 20.57
N TYR A 333 -11.63 -2.81 20.00
CA TYR A 333 -12.46 -1.79 20.62
C TYR A 333 -13.75 -1.61 19.83
N SER A 334 -14.61 -2.63 19.89
CA SER A 334 -15.91 -2.62 19.21
C SER A 334 -16.77 -1.41 19.63
N GLY A 335 -17.50 -0.84 18.68
CA GLY A 335 -18.33 0.36 18.88
C GLY A 335 -17.56 1.67 19.00
N LYS A 336 -16.23 1.67 18.84
CA LYS A 336 -15.39 2.87 18.97
C LYS A 336 -14.63 3.20 17.69
N ALA A 337 -14.21 4.46 17.59
CA ALA A 337 -13.34 4.97 16.54
C ALA A 337 -12.21 5.81 17.11
N MET A 338 -11.03 5.75 16.47
CA MET A 338 -9.88 6.60 16.82
C MET A 338 -9.85 7.83 15.91
N THR A 339 -9.89 9.02 16.50
CA THR A 339 -9.80 10.30 15.77
C THR A 339 -8.48 11.00 16.04
N LYS A 340 -8.25 12.15 15.40
CA LYS A 340 -7.10 13.02 15.70
C LYS A 340 -7.09 13.55 17.14
N THR A 341 -8.26 13.62 17.79
CA THR A 341 -8.42 14.17 19.14
C THR A 341 -8.64 13.10 20.21
N GLY A 342 -8.60 11.81 19.82
CA GLY A 342 -8.78 10.68 20.71
C GLY A 342 -9.94 9.78 20.31
N VAL A 343 -10.32 8.88 21.21
CA VAL A 343 -11.33 7.86 20.97
C VAL A 343 -12.74 8.44 21.12
N ILE A 344 -13.63 8.08 20.19
CA ILE A 344 -15.06 8.41 20.22
C ILE A 344 -15.91 7.15 20.05
N GLU A 345 -17.19 7.24 20.39
CA GLU A 345 -18.18 6.22 20.04
C GLU A 345 -18.48 6.28 18.52
N SER A 346 -18.71 5.12 17.92
CA SER A 346 -19.04 4.96 16.50
C SER A 346 -20.38 4.24 16.36
N SER A 347 -21.37 4.94 15.78
CA SER A 347 -22.69 4.39 15.49
C SER A 347 -22.81 3.75 14.10
N THR A 348 -21.76 3.83 13.28
CA THR A 348 -21.77 3.28 11.92
C THR A 348 -21.64 1.77 11.96
N THR A 349 -22.57 1.08 11.32
CA THR A 349 -22.63 -0.38 11.32
C THR A 349 -21.98 -0.96 10.07
N ILE A 350 -21.05 -1.90 10.26
CA ILE A 350 -20.51 -2.79 9.21
C ILE A 350 -20.89 -4.22 9.58
N ASN A 351 -21.65 -4.88 8.72
CA ASN A 351 -22.13 -6.24 8.96
C ASN A 351 -21.01 -7.26 8.68
N GLY A 352 -20.87 -8.22 9.58
CA GLY A 352 -19.96 -9.34 9.46
C GLY A 352 -20.10 -10.34 10.60
N THR A 353 -19.44 -11.48 10.46
CA THR A 353 -19.28 -12.48 11.52
C THR A 353 -18.15 -12.04 12.45
N MET A 354 -18.42 -11.94 13.74
CA MET A 354 -17.38 -11.64 14.73
C MET A 354 -16.50 -12.86 14.94
N VAL A 355 -15.17 -12.67 14.99
CA VAL A 355 -14.22 -13.70 15.40
C VAL A 355 -14.40 -13.95 16.89
N GLU A 356 -14.61 -15.20 17.26
CA GLU A 356 -14.64 -15.61 18.66
C GLU A 356 -13.21 -15.88 19.14
N HIS A 357 -12.81 -15.19 20.20
CA HIS A 357 -11.56 -15.51 20.91
C HIS A 357 -11.89 -16.43 22.08
N PRO A 358 -11.39 -17.68 22.12
CA PRO A 358 -11.62 -18.57 23.24
C PRO A 358 -10.93 -18.02 24.50
N ILE A 359 -11.70 -17.77 25.55
CA ILE A 359 -11.18 -17.36 26.85
C ILE A 359 -10.55 -18.60 27.52
N ILE A 360 -9.22 -18.61 27.71
CA ILE A 360 -8.48 -19.69 28.38
C ILE A 360 -8.03 -19.19 29.76
N ILE A 361 -8.66 -19.69 30.82
CA ILE A 361 -8.31 -19.36 32.21
C ILE A 361 -7.15 -20.28 32.65
N TYR A 362 -6.01 -19.71 33.02
CA TYR A 362 -4.88 -20.44 33.62
C TYR A 362 -5.00 -20.44 35.15
N THR A 363 -5.05 -21.61 35.75
CA THR A 363 -4.92 -21.77 37.21
C THR A 363 -3.47 -21.55 37.65
N PRO A 364 -3.19 -20.71 38.67
CA PRO A 364 -1.82 -20.54 39.16
C PRO A 364 -1.31 -21.83 39.80
N VAL A 365 -0.13 -22.27 39.36
CA VAL A 365 0.54 -23.48 39.85
C VAL A 365 1.34 -23.17 41.12
N SER A 366 0.72 -23.40 42.29
CA SER A 366 1.39 -23.86 43.51
C SER A 366 0.39 -24.38 44.57
N SER A 367 -0.12 -25.60 44.32
CA SER A 367 -0.84 -26.52 45.25
C SER A 367 -2.32 -26.23 45.59
N PRO A 368 -3.06 -27.28 46.00
CA PRO A 368 -3.80 -28.25 45.18
C PRO A 368 -5.24 -27.79 44.84
N VAL A 369 -5.76 -28.38 43.76
CA VAL A 369 -7.11 -28.21 43.20
C VAL A 369 -8.21 -28.51 44.24
N PHE A 370 -9.18 -27.60 44.37
CA PHE A 370 -10.57 -27.95 44.61
C PHE A 370 -11.49 -27.18 43.65
N LEU A 371 -12.16 -27.96 42.81
CA LEU A 371 -13.22 -27.58 41.90
C LEU A 371 -14.56 -27.84 42.59
N SER A 372 -15.41 -26.83 42.68
CA SER A 372 -16.85 -27.01 42.55
C SER A 372 -17.39 -25.81 41.75
N GLY A 373 -18.01 -25.92 40.59
CA GLY A 373 -18.24 -26.99 39.63
C GLY A 373 -18.86 -26.31 38.41
N ALA A 374 -18.28 -26.56 37.23
CA ALA A 374 -18.62 -26.08 35.89
C ALA A 374 -17.94 -24.78 35.40
N ASN A 375 -17.25 -24.89 34.26
CA ASN A 375 -17.01 -23.78 33.34
C ASN A 375 -18.37 -23.15 33.00
N GLN A 376 -18.54 -21.85 33.26
CA GLN A 376 -19.75 -21.13 32.89
C GLN A 376 -19.43 -20.16 31.75
N THR A 377 -20.20 -20.26 30.67
CA THR A 377 -20.25 -19.26 29.61
C THR A 377 -21.30 -18.23 30.02
N VAL A 378 -20.90 -16.98 30.19
CA VAL A 378 -21.82 -15.86 30.44
C VAL A 378 -21.78 -14.88 29.28
N ALA A 379 -22.96 -14.40 28.86
CA ALA A 379 -23.03 -13.43 27.77
C ALA A 379 -22.47 -12.07 28.22
N PRO A 380 -21.81 -11.30 27.32
CA PRO A 380 -21.31 -9.96 27.65
C PRO A 380 -22.40 -9.08 28.27
N GLY A 381 -22.11 -8.49 29.44
CA GLY A 381 -23.07 -7.65 30.19
C GLY A 381 -24.00 -8.41 31.14
N SER A 382 -23.86 -9.72 31.29
CA SER A 382 -24.61 -10.52 32.27
C SER A 382 -23.87 -10.61 33.61
N ALA A 383 -24.61 -10.60 34.72
CA ALA A 383 -24.06 -10.89 36.04
C ALA A 383 -23.69 -12.37 36.16
N ALA A 384 -22.57 -12.68 36.81
CA ALA A 384 -22.13 -14.05 37.07
C ALA A 384 -22.07 -14.32 38.57
N THR A 385 -22.75 -15.37 39.04
CA THR A 385 -22.73 -15.79 40.44
C THR A 385 -22.00 -17.11 40.59
N PHE A 386 -20.98 -17.14 41.43
CA PHE A 386 -20.23 -18.37 41.73
C PHE A 386 -20.04 -18.54 43.22
N ARG A 387 -19.89 -19.79 43.63
CA ARG A 387 -19.68 -20.18 45.02
C ARG A 387 -18.19 -20.23 45.30
N ILE A 388 -17.79 -19.69 46.44
CA ILE A 388 -16.44 -19.76 46.99
C ILE A 388 -16.46 -20.68 48.21
N ASP A 389 -15.43 -21.51 48.37
CA ASP A 389 -15.38 -22.51 49.46
C ASP A 389 -14.99 -21.91 50.82
N LYS A 390 -14.88 -20.58 50.90
CA LYS A 390 -14.44 -19.81 52.06
C LYS A 390 -15.31 -18.56 52.24
N GLU A 391 -15.24 -17.96 53.43
CA GLU A 391 -15.88 -16.67 53.70
C GLU A 391 -15.33 -15.57 52.79
N PHE A 392 -16.19 -14.66 52.33
CA PHE A 392 -15.80 -13.53 51.45
C PHE A 392 -14.65 -12.68 52.02
N SER A 393 -14.53 -12.61 53.35
CA SER A 393 -13.41 -11.92 54.01
C SER A 393 -12.04 -12.51 53.61
N GLU A 394 -11.98 -13.80 53.30
CA GLU A 394 -10.76 -14.52 52.90
C GLU A 394 -10.49 -14.51 51.38
N LEU A 395 -11.46 -14.09 50.56
CA LEU A 395 -11.27 -13.94 49.11
C LEU A 395 -10.20 -12.86 48.83
N GLN A 396 -9.29 -13.06 47.87
CA GLN A 396 -8.25 -12.06 47.55
C GLN A 396 -8.53 -11.35 46.23
N SER A 397 -8.73 -12.10 45.15
CA SER A 397 -9.04 -11.58 43.82
C SER A 397 -9.61 -12.67 42.91
N VAL A 398 -10.20 -12.24 41.79
CA VAL A 398 -10.65 -13.06 40.67
C VAL A 398 -10.03 -12.45 39.42
N ALA A 399 -9.51 -13.29 38.52
CA ALA A 399 -8.99 -12.83 37.25
C ALA A 399 -10.01 -13.10 36.14
N VAL A 400 -10.31 -12.07 35.35
CA VAL A 400 -11.18 -12.12 34.16
C VAL A 400 -10.39 -11.52 32.99
N ASP A 401 -10.18 -12.26 31.91
CA ASP A 401 -9.45 -11.82 30.71
C ASP A 401 -8.08 -11.17 30.98
N GLY A 402 -7.30 -11.75 31.90
CA GLY A 402 -5.97 -11.23 32.27
C GLY A 402 -6.00 -9.95 33.11
N VAL A 403 -7.19 -9.48 33.49
CA VAL A 403 -7.41 -8.39 34.44
C VAL A 403 -7.69 -8.99 35.81
N THR A 404 -6.85 -8.66 36.79
CA THR A 404 -7.12 -8.99 38.20
C THR A 404 -8.15 -8.00 38.71
N LEU A 405 -9.35 -8.50 39.00
CA LEU A 405 -10.40 -7.74 39.67
C LEU A 405 -10.15 -7.78 41.18
N ASP A 406 -10.42 -6.67 41.85
CA ASP A 406 -10.28 -6.56 43.31
C ASP A 406 -11.66 -6.58 43.99
N LYS A 407 -11.68 -6.50 45.32
CA LYS A 407 -12.91 -6.59 46.11
C LYS A 407 -13.96 -5.51 45.80
N SER A 408 -13.58 -4.41 45.14
CA SER A 408 -14.52 -3.37 44.72
C SER A 408 -15.40 -3.80 43.55
N ASN A 409 -15.01 -4.85 42.82
CA ASN A 409 -15.73 -5.38 41.67
C ASN A 409 -16.73 -6.49 42.02
N TYR A 410 -16.94 -6.77 43.31
CA TYR A 410 -17.78 -7.88 43.76
C TYR A 410 -18.94 -7.39 44.62
N LYS A 411 -20.07 -8.09 44.54
CA LYS A 411 -21.11 -8.03 45.57
C LYS A 411 -21.15 -9.35 46.34
N ALA A 412 -21.04 -9.26 47.66
CA ALA A 412 -21.23 -10.38 48.57
C ALA A 412 -21.83 -9.89 49.90
N TRP A 413 -22.57 -10.77 50.58
CA TRP A 413 -23.13 -10.52 51.89
C TRP A 413 -22.23 -11.11 52.99
N SER A 414 -22.22 -10.50 54.18
CA SER A 414 -21.47 -11.02 55.32
C SER A 414 -21.95 -12.44 55.69
N GLY A 415 -21.02 -13.40 55.80
CA GLY A 415 -21.34 -14.82 56.02
C GLY A 415 -21.68 -15.61 54.74
N SER A 416 -21.57 -14.99 53.55
CA SER A 416 -21.87 -15.61 52.27
C SER A 416 -20.67 -16.36 51.69
N THR A 417 -20.95 -17.55 51.17
CA THR A 417 -20.05 -18.31 50.29
C THR A 417 -20.34 -18.05 48.80
N TYR A 418 -21.12 -17.02 48.46
CA TYR A 418 -21.47 -16.66 47.09
C TYR A 418 -21.02 -15.23 46.77
N VAL A 419 -20.51 -15.05 45.55
CA VAL A 419 -20.01 -13.79 45.00
C VAL A 419 -20.69 -13.53 43.65
N GLU A 420 -21.17 -12.30 43.47
CA GLU A 420 -21.70 -11.79 42.20
C GLU A 420 -20.68 -10.82 41.59
N LEU A 421 -20.29 -11.09 40.34
CA LEU A 421 -19.46 -10.26 39.45
C LEU A 421 -20.34 -9.36 38.61
#